data_AF-A0A931M5X6-F1
#
_entry.id   AF-A0A931M5X6-F1
#
_cell.length_a   1.000
_cell.length_b   1.000
_cell.length_c   1.000
_cell.angle_alpha   90.00
_cell.angle_beta   90.00
_cell.angle_gamma   90.00
#
_symmetry.space_group_name_H-M   'P 1'
#
loop_
_entity.id
_entity.type
_entity.pdbx_description
1 polymer ?
#
loop_
_entity_poly.entity_id
_entity_poly.type
_entity_poly.pdbx_seq_one_letter_code
_entity_poly.pdbx_strand_id
1 'polypeptide(L)'
;MQFKERLLITAALCLPVFVFSQSTYFSPASKHNHFIDRMEILQGKVVDQNFSTNKPYNRKFAGDLALAFDSLTKAGTIKLSRQDAYNLNSFYANNSEWYNGD
;
A
#
# COMPACT_ATOMS: atom_id res chain seq x y z
N MET A 1 -20.76 3.62 -44.01
CA MET A 1 -19.76 4.37 -43.22
C MET A 1 -20.12 4.37 -41.72
N GLN A 2 -21.38 4.67 -41.38
CA GLN A 2 -21.89 4.72 -39.99
C GLN A 2 -21.70 3.46 -39.12
N PHE A 3 -21.71 2.24 -39.68
CA PHE A 3 -21.51 1.01 -38.88
C PHE A 3 -20.07 0.89 -38.33
N LYS A 4 -19.08 1.29 -39.13
CA LYS A 4 -17.65 1.22 -38.76
C LYS A 4 -17.32 2.23 -37.67
N GLU A 5 -17.89 3.43 -37.78
CA GLU A 5 -17.76 4.51 -36.79
C GLU A 5 -18.41 4.13 -35.46
N ARG A 6 -19.61 3.53 -35.50
CA ARG A 6 -20.30 3.05 -34.29
C ARG A 6 -19.55 1.91 -33.60
N LEU A 7 -18.95 0.99 -34.36
CA LEU A 7 -18.13 -0.09 -33.81
C LEU A 7 -16.91 0.45 -33.05
N LEU A 8 -16.22 1.46 -33.60
CA LEU A 8 -15.07 2.09 -32.97
C LEU A 8 -15.44 2.81 -31.68
N ILE A 9 -16.57 3.52 -31.67
CA ILE A 9 -17.07 4.21 -30.47
C ILE A 9 -17.42 3.20 -29.37
N THR A 10 -18.11 2.11 -29.71
CA THR A 10 -18.44 1.06 -28.74
C THR A 10 -17.19 0.40 -28.17
N ALA A 11 -16.19 0.10 -29.01
CA ALA A 11 -14.92 -0.46 -28.56
C ALA A 11 -14.17 0.51 -27.63
N ALA A 12 -14.15 1.81 -27.95
CA ALA A 12 -13.56 2.84 -27.10
C ALA A 12 -14.28 2.96 -25.75
N LEU A 13 -15.60 2.77 -25.72
CA LEU A 13 -16.39 2.83 -24.49
C LEU A 13 -16.19 1.60 -23.57
N CYS A 14 -15.81 0.46 -24.13
CA CYS A 14 -15.55 -0.78 -23.36
C CYS A 14 -14.11 -0.89 -22.83
N LEU A 15 -13.16 -0.10 -23.34
CA LEU A 15 -11.76 -0.10 -22.88
C LEU A 15 -11.55 0.16 -21.37
N PRO A 16 -12.30 1.07 -20.70
CA PRO A 16 -12.10 1.35 -19.28
C PRO A 16 -12.31 0.14 -18.35
N VAL A 17 -13.08 -0.87 -18.79
CA VAL A 17 -13.36 -2.09 -18.01
C VAL A 17 -12.09 -2.92 -17.78
N PHE A 18 -11.09 -2.78 -18.66
CA PHE A 18 -9.81 -3.50 -18.55
C PHE A 18 -8.69 -2.65 -17.93
N VAL A 19 -8.98 -1.41 -17.53
CA VAL A 19 -7.98 -0.56 -16.91
C VAL A 19 -7.89 -0.89 -15.42
N PHE A 20 -6.77 -1.46 -15.03
CA PHE A 20 -6.41 -1.59 -13.63
C PHE A 20 -6.04 -0.22 -13.07
N SER A 21 -6.67 0.17 -11.96
CA SER A 21 -6.37 1.43 -11.28
C SER A 21 -4.93 1.44 -10.74
N GLN A 22 -4.20 2.52 -11.01
CA GLN A 22 -2.83 2.78 -10.53
C GLN A 22 -2.80 3.22 -9.06
N SER A 23 -3.67 2.65 -8.20
CA SER A 23 -3.66 2.95 -6.76
C SER A 23 -2.52 2.25 -6.02
N THR A 24 -1.74 1.41 -6.72
CA THR A 24 -0.69 0.56 -6.16
C THR A 24 0.38 1.34 -5.38
N TYR A 25 0.56 2.64 -5.59
CA TYR A 25 1.57 3.45 -4.92
C TYR A 25 0.98 4.59 -4.06
N PHE A 26 1.64 4.90 -2.94
CA PHE A 26 1.30 6.08 -2.15
C PHE A 26 1.71 7.37 -2.86
N SER A 27 0.92 8.43 -2.68
CA SER A 27 1.37 9.77 -3.08
C SER A 27 2.64 10.15 -2.29
N PRO A 28 3.63 10.80 -2.90
CA PRO A 28 4.84 11.25 -2.21
C PRO A 28 4.57 12.09 -0.96
N ALA A 29 3.48 12.88 -0.95
CA ALA A 29 3.08 13.73 0.17
C ALA A 29 2.27 12.98 1.26
N SER A 30 2.11 11.66 1.15
CA SER A 30 1.33 10.89 2.13
C SER A 30 2.05 10.76 3.46
N LYS A 31 1.33 10.98 4.58
CA LYS A 31 1.82 10.70 5.94
C LYS A 31 2.29 9.26 6.13
N HIS A 32 1.74 8.33 5.35
CA HIS A 32 2.08 6.91 5.43
C HIS A 32 3.53 6.64 5.01
N ASN A 33 4.13 7.47 4.14
CA ASN A 33 5.54 7.30 3.76
C ASN A 33 6.47 7.44 4.96
N HIS A 34 6.24 8.45 5.81
CA HIS A 34 7.04 8.65 7.02
C HIS A 34 6.82 7.52 8.04
N PHE A 35 5.59 7.00 8.14
CA PHE A 35 5.30 5.85 9.00
C PHE A 35 6.09 4.61 8.56
N ILE A 36 6.09 4.31 7.27
CA ILE A 36 6.84 3.17 6.70
C ILE A 36 8.35 3.33 6.92
N ASP A 37 8.92 4.52 6.67
CA ASP A 37 10.34 4.81 6.93
C ASP A 37 10.71 4.50 8.39
N ARG A 38 9.86 4.91 9.33
CA ARG A 38 10.07 4.67 10.76
C ARG A 38 9.99 3.20 11.13
N MET A 39 9.04 2.47 10.54
CA MET A 39 8.90 1.03 10.76
C MET A 39 10.14 0.30 10.25
N GLU A 40 10.61 0.60 9.04
CA GLU A 40 11.84 0.01 8.51
C GLU A 40 13.05 0.24 9.44
N ILE A 41 13.23 1.46 9.95
CA ILE A 41 14.28 1.78 10.93
C ILE A 41 14.15 0.95 12.21
N LEU A 42 12.92 0.78 12.74
CA LEU A 42 12.67 0.02 13.96
C LEU A 42 12.91 -1.49 13.78
N GLN A 43 12.70 -2.02 12.57
CA GLN A 43 12.94 -3.43 12.30
C GLN A 43 14.44 -3.75 12.32
N GLY A 44 15.28 -2.78 11.95
CA GLY A 44 16.75 -2.87 11.97
C GLY A 44 17.35 -3.95 11.05
N LYS A 45 16.51 -4.73 10.37
CA LYS A 45 16.88 -5.71 9.36
C LYS A 45 16.50 -5.14 8.00
N VAL A 46 17.48 -5.16 7.09
CA VAL A 46 17.18 -5.14 5.67
C VAL A 46 16.38 -6.40 5.41
N VAL A 47 15.05 -6.29 5.30
CA VAL A 47 14.27 -7.36 4.69
C VAL A 47 14.92 -7.58 3.31
N ASP A 48 15.15 -8.83 2.89
CA ASP A 48 15.91 -9.14 1.66
C ASP A 48 15.37 -8.43 0.40
N GLN A 49 14.16 -7.91 0.49
CA GLN A 49 13.63 -6.88 -0.39
C GLN A 49 14.04 -5.49 0.14
N ASN A 50 15.09 -4.92 -0.42
CA ASN A 50 15.55 -3.56 -0.12
C ASN A 50 14.44 -2.52 -0.46
N PHE A 51 13.73 -2.00 0.55
CA PHE A 51 12.46 -1.28 0.34
C PHE A 51 12.55 0.26 0.33
N SER A 52 13.54 0.87 0.96
CA SER A 52 13.64 2.34 1.10
C SER A 52 14.20 3.09 -0.11
N THR A 53 14.74 2.40 -1.12
CA THR A 53 15.43 3.08 -2.24
C THR A 53 14.48 3.59 -3.32
N ASN A 54 13.36 2.91 -3.57
CA ASN A 54 12.41 3.27 -4.62
C ASN A 54 11.13 3.87 -4.02
N LYS A 55 11.12 5.20 -3.88
CA LYS A 55 9.90 5.99 -3.62
C LYS A 55 9.20 6.30 -4.96
N PRO A 56 7.86 6.37 -5.01
CA PRO A 56 6.91 6.16 -3.91
C PRO A 56 6.73 4.70 -3.49
N TYR A 57 6.28 4.46 -2.25
CA TYR A 57 6.05 3.11 -1.73
C TYR A 57 4.83 2.44 -2.35
N ASN A 58 4.98 1.15 -2.65
CA ASN A 58 3.86 0.31 -3.05
C ASN A 58 2.96 0.02 -1.83
N ARG A 59 1.65 0.27 -1.95
CA ARG A 59 0.63 0.07 -0.91
C ARG A 59 0.52 -1.37 -0.44
N LYS A 60 0.58 -2.33 -1.37
CA LYS A 60 0.56 -3.76 -1.05
C LYS A 60 1.74 -4.10 -0.14
N PHE A 61 2.92 -3.66 -0.55
CA PHE A 61 4.14 -3.87 0.22
C PHE A 61 4.04 -3.25 1.62
N ALA A 62 3.58 -2.00 1.71
CA ALA A 62 3.41 -1.35 3.01
C ALA A 62 2.39 -2.09 3.90
N GLY A 63 1.37 -2.72 3.31
CA GLY A 63 0.46 -3.64 3.98
C GLY A 63 1.18 -4.85 4.57
N ASP A 64 2.01 -5.51 3.75
CA ASP A 64 2.81 -6.67 4.19
C ASP A 64 3.77 -6.30 5.34
N LEU A 65 4.42 -5.12 5.26
CA LEU A 65 5.27 -4.60 6.33
C LEU A 65 4.45 -4.35 7.60
N ALA A 66 3.30 -3.70 7.48
CA ALA A 66 2.42 -3.43 8.62
C ALA A 66 1.99 -4.72 9.32
N LEU A 67 1.63 -5.77 8.57
CA LEU A 67 1.29 -7.10 9.10
C LEU A 67 2.47 -7.80 9.79
N ALA A 68 3.66 -7.71 9.21
CA ALA A 68 4.88 -8.22 9.85
C ALA A 68 5.14 -7.51 11.18
N PHE A 69 4.93 -6.20 11.23
CA PHE A 69 5.07 -5.42 12.46
C PHE A 69 4.03 -5.73 13.52
N ASP A 70 2.78 -5.92 13.14
CA ASP A 70 1.73 -6.37 14.07
C ASP A 70 2.11 -7.73 14.67
N SER A 71 2.60 -8.66 13.84
CA SER A 71 3.08 -9.98 14.28
C SER A 71 4.27 -9.87 15.24
N LEU A 72 5.26 -9.02 14.96
CA LEU A 72 6.42 -8.79 15.82
C LEU A 72 6.06 -8.10 17.13
N THR A 73 5.03 -7.25 17.11
CA THR A 73 4.49 -6.58 18.30
C THR A 73 3.75 -7.58 19.18
N LYS A 74 2.91 -8.44 18.60
CA LYS A 74 2.23 -9.55 19.30
C LYS A 74 3.22 -10.55 19.90
N ALA A 75 4.32 -10.82 19.20
CA ALA A 75 5.42 -11.65 19.70
C ALA A 75 6.29 -10.96 20.78
N GLY A 76 6.03 -9.69 21.11
CA GLY A 76 6.79 -8.94 22.12
C GLY A 76 8.23 -8.57 21.70
N THR A 77 8.58 -8.75 20.43
CA THR A 77 9.93 -8.47 19.91
C THR A 77 10.14 -6.97 19.66
N ILE A 78 9.08 -6.28 19.25
CA ILE A 78 9.08 -4.83 19.02
C ILE A 78 8.00 -4.20 19.88
N LYS A 79 8.33 -3.08 20.54
CA LYS A 79 7.35 -2.29 21.32
C LYS A 79 6.97 -1.05 20.54
N LEU A 80 5.71 -0.99 20.08
CA LEU A 80 5.18 0.21 19.43
C LEU A 80 4.95 1.32 20.46
N SER A 81 5.31 2.56 20.10
CA SER A 81 4.87 3.72 20.85
C SER A 81 3.36 3.92 20.67
N ARG A 82 2.73 4.73 21.54
CA ARG A 82 1.30 5.07 21.41
C ARG A 82 1.01 5.71 20.04
N GLN A 83 1.90 6.57 19.55
CA GLN A 83 1.78 7.20 18.24
C GLN A 83 1.92 6.19 17.10
N ASP A 84 2.85 5.24 17.22
CA ASP A 84 3.06 4.22 16.18
C ASP A 84 1.86 3.27 16.08
N ALA A 85 1.28 2.87 17.21
CA ALA A 85 0.05 2.09 17.26
C ALA A 85 -1.14 2.84 16.61
N TYR A 86 -1.27 4.15 16.88
CA TYR A 86 -2.29 4.97 16.23
C TYR A 86 -2.06 5.07 14.71
N ASN A 87 -0.82 5.26 14.28
CA ASN A 87 -0.49 5.34 12.86
C ASN A 87 -0.70 4.02 12.14
N LEU A 88 -0.42 2.88 12.79
CA LEU A 88 -0.70 1.54 12.28
C LEU A 88 -2.21 1.34 12.07
N ASN A 89 -3.03 1.69 13.05
CA ASN A 89 -4.49 1.63 12.92
C ASN A 89 -5.02 2.55 11.82
N SER A 90 -4.51 3.79 11.75
CA SER A 90 -4.86 4.71 10.67
C SER A 90 -4.41 4.16 9.31
N PHE A 91 -3.29 3.45 9.24
CA PHE A 91 -2.80 2.84 8.01
C PHE A 91 -3.75 1.74 7.53
N TYR A 92 -4.19 0.84 8.42
CA TYR A 92 -5.17 -0.21 8.06
C TYR A 92 -6.51 0.37 7.60
N ALA A 93 -7.02 1.38 8.29
CA ALA A 93 -8.27 2.03 7.89
C ALA A 93 -8.21 2.67 6.49
N ASN A 94 -7.02 3.09 6.04
CA ASN A 94 -6.81 3.70 4.71
C ASN A 94 -6.37 2.68 3.65
N ASN A 95 -6.08 1.43 4.03
CA ASN A 95 -5.59 0.38 3.14
C ASN A 95 -6.31 -0.95 3.43
N SER A 96 -7.63 -0.88 3.65
CA SER A 96 -8.46 -2.06 3.94
C SER A 96 -8.46 -3.09 2.81
N GLU A 97 -8.13 -2.67 1.58
CA GLU A 97 -7.94 -3.57 0.43
C GLU A 97 -6.78 -4.56 0.62
N TRP A 98 -5.82 -4.27 1.51
CA TRP A 98 -4.66 -5.11 1.81
C TRP A 98 -4.70 -5.68 3.23
N TYR A 99 -5.74 -5.39 4.01
CA TYR A 99 -5.89 -5.84 5.40
C TYR A 99 -7.25 -6.52 5.59
N ASN A 100 -7.21 -7.84 5.73
CA ASN A 100 -8.36 -8.62 6.18
C ASN A 100 -8.24 -8.71 7.71
N GLY A 101 -9.18 -8.11 8.43
CA GLY A 101 -9.13 -7.97 9.90
C GLY A 101 -9.43 -9.25 10.68
N ASP A 102 -8.73 -10.33 10.35
CA ASP A 102 -8.84 -11.64 11.01
C ASP A 102 -8.07 -11.69 12.35
#